data_AF-A0A1H7BFM9-F1
#
_entry.id   AF-A0A1H7BFM9-F1
#
_cell.length_a   1.000
_cell.length_b   1.000
_cell.length_c   1.000
_cell.angle_alpha   90.00
_cell.angle_beta   90.00
_cell.angle_gamma   90.00
#
_symmetry.space_group_name_H-M   'P 1'
#
loop_
_entity.id
_entity.type
_entity.pdbx_description
1 polymer ?
#
loop_
_entity_poly.entity_id
_entity_poly.type
_entity_poly.pdbx_seq_one_letter_code
_entity_poly.pdbx_strand_id
1 'polypeptide(L)'
;MKKENVMDAFTRGAKEGWDVGIYSMLPNVLMAFVLIEFLKLLGILAILGKVFAPVMIVFGLPGESIMVLVSSFLSMGGGVGVVTSLVTSGILDEHQVTILLPAIFLMGSLMQYMGRCLGTSGVQTRFYPVMFAICFINAIVAMFIMKIFS
;
A
#
# COMPACT_ATOMS: atom_id res chain seq x y z
N MET A 1 -18.32 38.71 -3.46
CA MET A 1 -17.95 37.29 -3.62
C MET A 1 -19.14 36.56 -4.21
N LYS A 2 -19.07 36.08 -5.45
CA LYS A 2 -20.20 35.42 -6.14
C LYS A 2 -20.50 34.11 -5.38
N LYS A 3 -21.76 33.89 -4.99
CA LYS A 3 -22.17 32.70 -4.25
C LYS A 3 -22.01 31.49 -5.19
N GLU A 4 -20.99 30.68 -4.96
CA GLU A 4 -20.67 29.51 -5.78
C GLU A 4 -21.89 28.57 -5.76
N ASN A 5 -22.47 28.26 -6.91
CA ASN A 5 -23.54 27.27 -6.99
C ASN A 5 -22.91 25.86 -6.95
N VAL A 6 -23.69 24.87 -6.53
CA VAL A 6 -23.30 23.45 -6.45
C VAL A 6 -22.68 22.96 -7.76
N MET A 7 -23.19 23.42 -8.91
CA MET A 7 -22.69 23.03 -10.23
C MET A 7 -21.32 23.65 -10.58
N ASP A 8 -21.06 24.88 -10.11
CA ASP A 8 -19.76 25.54 -10.28
C ASP A 8 -18.70 24.86 -9.40
N ALA A 9 -19.07 24.54 -8.15
CA ALA A 9 -18.21 23.80 -7.23
C ALA A 9 -17.88 22.39 -7.75
N PHE A 10 -18.86 21.68 -8.33
CA PHE A 10 -18.63 20.38 -8.97
C PHE A 10 -17.64 20.48 -10.13
N THR A 11 -17.86 21.42 -11.04
CA THR A 11 -17.00 21.58 -12.23
C THR A 11 -15.58 21.99 -11.84
N ARG A 12 -15.44 22.85 -10.83
CA ARG A 12 -14.14 23.22 -10.25
C ARG A 12 -13.46 22.01 -9.64
N GLY A 13 -14.15 21.26 -8.77
CA GLY A 13 -13.62 20.05 -8.15
C GLY A 13 -13.20 18.98 -9.17
N ALA A 14 -13.94 18.84 -10.27
CA ALA A 14 -13.58 17.92 -11.36
C ALA A 14 -12.28 18.32 -12.07
N LYS A 15 -12.07 19.62 -12.32
CA LYS A 15 -10.83 20.13 -12.92
C LYS A 15 -9.64 20.01 -11.98
N GLU A 16 -9.81 20.44 -10.72
CA GLU A 16 -8.78 20.30 -9.69
C GLU A 16 -8.41 18.82 -9.48
N GLY A 17 -9.41 17.93 -9.46
CA GLY A 17 -9.21 16.49 -9.37
C GLY A 17 -8.47 15.91 -10.57
N TRP A 18 -8.75 16.38 -11.79
CA TRP A 18 -8.02 16.00 -12.99
C TRP A 18 -6.55 16.42 -12.92
N ASP A 19 -6.29 17.67 -12.51
CA ASP A 19 -4.92 18.18 -12.39
C ASP A 19 -4.14 17.43 -11.32
N VAL A 20 -4.74 17.19 -10.14
CA VAL A 20 -4.13 16.35 -9.10
C VAL A 20 -3.91 14.93 -9.62
N GLY A 21 -4.86 14.39 -10.39
CA GLY A 21 -4.80 13.10 -11.05
C GLY A 21 -3.57 12.94 -11.94
N ILE A 22 -3.44 13.81 -12.93
CA ILE A 22 -2.42 13.71 -14.00
C ILE A 22 -1.05 14.20 -13.52
N TYR A 23 -0.99 15.29 -12.78
CA TYR A 23 0.29 15.94 -12.44
C TYR A 23 0.89 15.45 -11.12
N SER A 24 0.09 14.87 -10.23
CA SER A 24 0.56 14.38 -8.93
C SER A 24 0.30 12.89 -8.74
N MET A 25 -0.92 12.40 -9.04
CA MET A 25 -1.32 11.02 -8.78
C MET A 25 -0.73 9.98 -9.72
N LEU A 26 -0.67 10.26 -11.01
CA LEU A 26 -0.14 9.33 -11.97
C LEU A 26 1.39 9.15 -11.83
N PRO A 27 2.22 10.22 -11.75
CA PRO A 27 3.67 10.07 -11.73
C PRO A 27 4.19 9.34 -10.50
N ASN A 28 3.73 9.67 -9.28
CA ASN A 28 4.26 8.99 -8.09
C ASN A 28 3.76 7.55 -7.95
N VAL A 29 2.60 7.19 -8.53
CA VAL A 29 2.13 5.79 -8.56
C VAL A 29 3.04 5.00 -9.50
N LEU A 30 3.28 5.51 -10.71
CA LEU A 30 4.19 4.89 -11.68
C LEU A 30 5.60 4.74 -11.11
N MET A 31 6.13 5.78 -10.45
CA MET A 31 7.44 5.71 -9.79
C MET A 31 7.49 4.58 -8.74
N ALA A 32 6.45 4.44 -7.91
CA ALA A 32 6.39 3.38 -6.91
C ALA A 32 6.35 1.99 -7.57
N PHE A 33 5.56 1.79 -8.64
CA PHE A 33 5.54 0.53 -9.38
C PHE A 33 6.88 0.19 -10.02
N VAL A 34 7.55 1.17 -10.65
CA VAL A 34 8.88 0.98 -11.23
C VAL A 34 9.90 0.61 -10.14
N LEU A 35 9.82 1.25 -8.97
CA LEU A 35 10.69 0.93 -7.84
C LEU A 35 10.44 -0.50 -7.32
N ILE A 36 9.18 -0.90 -7.19
CA ILE A 36 8.82 -2.29 -6.80
C ILE A 36 9.43 -3.29 -7.80
N GLU A 37 9.29 -3.04 -9.11
CA GLU A 37 9.83 -3.93 -10.14
C GLU A 37 11.36 -3.97 -10.11
N PHE A 38 12.01 -2.83 -9.87
CA PHE A 38 13.46 -2.77 -9.72
C PHE A 38 13.94 -3.61 -8.51
N LEU A 39 13.28 -3.49 -7.35
CA LEU A 39 13.58 -4.30 -6.17
C LEU A 39 13.35 -5.80 -6.41
N LYS A 40 12.35 -6.15 -7.23
CA LYS A 40 12.05 -7.52 -7.63
C LYS A 40 13.15 -8.08 -8.52
N LEU A 41 13.56 -7.36 -9.57
CA LEU A 41 14.61 -7.75 -10.50
C LEU A 41 15.97 -7.90 -9.82
N LEU A 42 16.28 -7.04 -8.84
CA LEU A 42 17.49 -7.14 -8.02
C LEU A 42 17.45 -8.33 -7.02
N GLY A 43 16.32 -9.01 -6.87
CA GLY A 43 16.15 -10.10 -5.91
C GLY A 43 16.07 -9.63 -4.44
N ILE A 44 16.00 -8.33 -4.18
CA ILE A 44 15.92 -7.76 -2.83
C ILE A 44 14.65 -8.25 -2.13
N LEU A 45 13.53 -8.29 -2.85
CA LEU A 45 12.26 -8.82 -2.32
C LEU A 45 12.39 -10.29 -1.89
N ALA A 46 13.14 -11.12 -2.63
CA ALA A 46 13.38 -12.51 -2.27
C ALA A 46 14.31 -12.65 -1.04
N ILE A 47 15.30 -11.77 -0.90
CA ILE A 47 16.16 -11.72 0.30
C ILE A 47 15.33 -11.35 1.52
N LEU A 48 14.46 -10.34 1.41
CA LEU A 48 13.54 -9.95 2.47
C LEU A 48 12.62 -11.12 2.85
N GLY A 49 12.13 -11.90 1.87
CA GLY A 49 11.36 -13.12 2.10
C GLY A 49 12.04 -14.10 3.06
N LYS A 50 13.34 -14.34 2.86
CA LYS A 50 14.11 -15.24 3.73
C LYS A 50 14.35 -14.68 5.13
N VAL A 51 14.65 -13.37 5.21
CA VAL A 51 14.93 -12.70 6.49
C VAL A 51 13.69 -12.58 7.36
N PHE A 52 12.54 -12.27 6.75
CA PHE A 52 11.28 -12.08 7.46
C PHE A 52 10.41 -13.34 7.53
N ALA A 53 10.84 -14.46 6.95
CA ALA A 53 10.21 -15.77 7.10
C ALA A 53 9.79 -16.12 8.55
N PRO A 54 10.63 -15.98 9.59
CA PRO A 54 10.23 -16.30 10.96
C PRO A 54 9.06 -15.43 11.46
N VAL A 55 8.94 -14.18 10.99
CA VAL A 55 7.83 -13.30 11.33
C VAL A 55 6.57 -13.72 10.60
N MET A 56 6.67 -14.05 9.31
CA MET A 56 5.52 -14.47 8.49
C MET A 56 4.91 -15.80 8.97
N ILE A 57 5.73 -16.72 9.49
CA ILE A 57 5.27 -17.99 10.09
C ILE A 57 4.32 -17.75 11.26
N VAL A 58 4.49 -16.67 12.04
CA VAL A 58 3.56 -16.33 13.14
C VAL A 58 2.14 -16.11 12.61
N PHE A 59 2.00 -15.65 11.37
CA PHE A 59 0.71 -15.42 10.71
C PHE A 59 0.24 -16.62 9.87
N GLY A 60 0.99 -17.74 9.84
CA GLY A 60 0.69 -18.87 8.95
C GLY A 60 0.99 -18.59 7.48
N LEU A 61 1.81 -17.57 7.20
CA LEU A 61 2.14 -17.12 5.86
C LEU A 61 3.54 -17.59 5.43
N PRO A 62 3.76 -17.88 4.14
CA PRO A 62 5.09 -18.16 3.61
C PRO A 62 5.96 -16.90 3.69
N GLY A 63 7.27 -17.07 3.71
CA GLY A 63 8.21 -15.94 3.81
C GLY A 63 8.05 -14.94 2.67
N GLU A 64 7.71 -15.45 1.48
CA GLU A 64 7.45 -14.72 0.25
C GLU A 64 6.30 -13.71 0.39
N SER A 65 5.36 -13.92 1.32
CA SER A 65 4.25 -12.99 1.58
C SER A 65 4.73 -11.61 2.05
N ILE A 66 5.95 -11.47 2.60
CA ILE A 66 6.48 -10.15 2.96
C ILE A 66 6.59 -9.23 1.75
N MET A 67 6.78 -9.80 0.54
CA MET A 67 6.84 -9.03 -0.69
C MET A 67 5.53 -8.30 -0.95
N VAL A 68 4.39 -8.93 -0.62
CA VAL A 68 3.07 -8.29 -0.68
C VAL A 68 3.01 -7.10 0.25
N LEU A 69 3.49 -7.25 1.49
CA LEU A 69 3.45 -6.19 2.50
C LEU A 69 4.33 -4.99 2.11
N VAL A 70 5.56 -5.25 1.65
CA VAL A 70 6.50 -4.24 1.18
C VAL A 70 5.99 -3.54 -0.08
N SER A 71 5.49 -4.29 -1.05
CA SER A 71 4.90 -3.72 -2.26
C SER A 71 3.65 -2.90 -1.95
N SER A 72 2.81 -3.33 -1.01
CA SER A 72 1.63 -2.57 -0.55
C SER A 72 2.02 -1.24 0.08
N PHE A 73 3.03 -1.24 0.95
CA PHE A 73 3.57 -0.03 1.58
C PHE A 73 3.99 1.03 0.55
N LEU A 74 4.60 0.58 -0.55
CA LEU A 74 5.00 1.42 -1.68
C LEU A 74 3.81 1.81 -2.57
N SER A 75 2.89 0.87 -2.81
CA SER A 75 1.71 1.04 -3.66
C SER A 75 0.66 -0.05 -3.38
N MET A 76 -0.56 0.34 -3.05
CA MET A 76 -1.68 -0.60 -2.88
C MET A 76 -1.85 -1.52 -4.11
N GLY A 77 -1.84 -0.96 -5.32
CA GLY A 77 -1.94 -1.76 -6.55
C GLY A 77 -0.71 -2.65 -6.79
N GLY A 78 0.47 -2.24 -6.30
CA GLY A 78 1.67 -3.06 -6.32
C GLY A 78 1.54 -4.28 -5.41
N GLY A 79 0.99 -4.08 -4.21
CA GLY A 79 0.63 -5.15 -3.28
C GLY A 79 -0.29 -6.18 -3.91
N VAL A 80 -1.41 -5.74 -4.51
CA VAL A 80 -2.36 -6.61 -5.21
C VAL A 80 -1.70 -7.36 -6.37
N GLY A 81 -0.88 -6.68 -7.18
CA GLY A 81 -0.16 -7.32 -8.28
C GLY A 81 0.79 -8.43 -7.82
N VAL A 82 1.50 -8.21 -6.70
CA VAL A 82 2.38 -9.23 -6.10
C VAL A 82 1.57 -10.39 -5.53
N VAL A 83 0.45 -10.15 -4.86
CA VAL A 83 -0.45 -11.23 -4.40
C VAL A 83 -0.87 -12.09 -5.58
N THR A 84 -1.41 -11.48 -6.63
CA THR A 84 -1.85 -12.21 -7.83
C THR A 84 -0.72 -13.03 -8.43
N SER A 85 0.49 -12.45 -8.54
CA SER A 85 1.66 -13.17 -9.03
C SER A 85 1.99 -14.40 -8.18
N LEU A 86 1.96 -14.29 -6.85
CA LEU A 86 2.27 -15.39 -5.94
C LEU A 86 1.19 -16.48 -5.94
N VAL A 87 -0.08 -16.09 -6.06
CA VAL A 87 -1.20 -17.04 -6.22
C VAL A 87 -1.06 -17.81 -7.53
N THR A 88 -0.82 -17.13 -8.65
CA THR A 88 -0.64 -17.81 -9.96
C THR A 88 0.58 -18.72 -10.00
N SER A 89 1.59 -18.46 -9.16
CA SER A 89 2.78 -19.30 -9.02
C SER A 89 2.59 -20.45 -8.02
N GLY A 90 1.41 -20.58 -7.39
CA GLY A 90 1.12 -21.61 -6.39
C GLY A 90 1.85 -21.43 -5.06
N ILE A 91 2.41 -20.25 -4.80
CA ILE A 91 3.12 -19.94 -3.55
C ILE A 91 2.14 -19.52 -2.45
N LEU A 92 1.08 -18.81 -2.83
CA LEU A 92 0.01 -18.37 -1.93
C LEU A 92 -1.28 -19.15 -2.19
N ASP A 93 -1.91 -19.59 -1.10
CA ASP A 93 -3.25 -20.17 -1.10
C ASP A 93 -4.34 -19.12 -0.82
N GLU A 94 -5.60 -19.42 -1.16
CA GLU A 94 -6.76 -18.53 -0.96
C GLU A 94 -6.93 -18.09 0.51
N HIS A 95 -6.63 -19.00 1.45
CA HIS A 95 -6.60 -18.72 2.88
C HIS A 95 -5.57 -17.63 3.24
N GLN A 96 -4.36 -17.77 2.70
CA GLN A 96 -3.26 -16.85 2.96
C GLN A 96 -3.51 -15.47 2.33
N VAL A 97 -4.17 -15.43 1.17
CA VAL A 97 -4.63 -14.19 0.54
C VAL A 97 -5.63 -13.47 1.44
N THR A 98 -6.57 -14.21 2.02
CA THR A 98 -7.59 -13.68 2.93
C THR A 98 -6.96 -13.00 4.17
N ILE A 99 -5.85 -13.53 4.67
CA ILE A 99 -5.06 -12.90 5.75
C ILE A 99 -4.38 -11.61 5.27
N LEU A 100 -3.82 -11.61 4.06
CA LEU A 100 -3.04 -10.48 3.51
C LEU A 100 -3.91 -9.30 3.05
N LEU A 101 -5.12 -9.56 2.55
CA LEU A 101 -6.00 -8.56 1.97
C LEU A 101 -6.21 -7.32 2.85
N PRO A 102 -6.65 -7.42 4.12
CA PRO A 102 -6.84 -6.23 4.94
C PRO A 102 -5.54 -5.48 5.20
N ALA A 103 -4.40 -6.18 5.29
CA ALA A 103 -3.10 -5.53 5.45
C ALA A 103 -2.75 -4.65 4.24
N ILE A 104 -3.02 -5.12 3.01
CA ILE A 104 -2.80 -4.35 1.79
C ILE A 104 -3.56 -3.02 1.82
N PHE A 105 -4.80 -3.03 2.33
CA PHE A 105 -5.62 -1.82 2.39
C PHE A 105 -5.29 -0.90 3.58
N LEU A 106 -4.88 -1.46 4.72
CA LEU A 106 -4.60 -0.68 5.93
C LEU A 106 -3.25 0.04 5.92
N MET A 107 -2.24 -0.52 5.22
CA MET A 107 -0.92 0.11 5.05
C MET A 107 -0.56 0.38 3.58
N GLY A 108 -1.55 0.29 2.68
CA GLY A 108 -1.37 0.52 1.26
C GLY A 108 -1.00 1.97 0.94
N SER A 109 -0.07 2.18 0.01
CA SER A 109 0.28 3.48 -0.58
C SER A 109 0.77 4.54 0.42
N LEU A 110 1.25 4.17 1.61
CA LEU A 110 1.73 5.10 2.64
C LEU A 110 2.83 6.05 2.12
N MET A 111 3.79 5.52 1.35
CA MET A 111 4.83 6.33 0.71
C MET A 111 4.26 7.37 -0.26
N GLN A 112 3.19 7.01 -0.98
CA GLN A 112 2.53 7.93 -1.91
C GLN A 112 1.72 9.00 -1.16
N TYR A 113 1.05 8.62 -0.07
CA TYR A 113 0.29 9.53 0.79
C TYR A 113 1.20 10.52 1.52
N MET A 114 2.43 10.15 1.84
CA MET A 114 3.43 11.07 2.39
C MET A 114 3.59 12.32 1.51
N GLY A 115 3.82 12.11 0.21
CA GLY A 115 4.08 13.20 -0.73
C GLY A 115 2.82 14.00 -1.06
N ARG A 116 1.67 13.34 -1.19
CA ARG A 116 0.46 13.98 -1.73
C ARG A 116 -0.51 14.49 -0.69
N CYS A 117 -0.63 13.80 0.44
CA CYS A 117 -1.59 14.15 1.49
C CYS A 117 -0.86 14.87 2.61
N LEU A 118 0.15 14.24 3.20
CA LEU A 118 0.82 14.79 4.37
C LEU A 118 1.64 16.04 4.00
N GLY A 119 2.39 15.96 2.90
CA GLY A 119 3.21 17.07 2.40
C GLY A 119 2.42 18.32 1.99
N THR A 120 1.20 18.15 1.48
CA THR A 120 0.34 19.28 1.05
C THR A 120 -0.55 19.82 2.16
N SER A 121 -0.88 18.99 3.15
CA SER A 121 -1.78 19.36 4.25
C SER A 121 -1.10 20.15 5.38
N GLY A 122 0.20 20.48 5.25
CA GLY A 122 0.95 21.22 6.27
C GLY A 122 1.12 20.47 7.58
N VAL A 123 0.94 19.13 7.58
CA VAL A 123 1.15 18.30 8.76
C VAL A 123 2.61 18.35 9.15
N GLN A 124 2.90 18.59 10.43
CA GLN A 124 4.28 18.63 10.92
C GLN A 124 4.93 17.26 10.68
N THR A 125 6.09 17.25 10.02
CA THR A 125 6.82 16.02 9.61
C THR A 125 7.13 15.08 10.77
N ARG A 126 7.21 15.59 12.00
CA ARG A 126 7.37 14.80 13.23
C ARG A 126 6.26 13.76 13.45
N PHE A 127 5.06 13.98 12.90
CA PHE A 127 3.92 13.07 13.08
C PHE A 127 3.82 11.98 12.02
N TYR A 128 4.57 12.09 10.91
CA TYR A 128 4.47 11.10 9.83
C TYR A 128 4.83 9.69 10.29
N PRO A 129 5.92 9.48 11.08
CA PRO A 129 6.25 8.15 11.57
C PRO A 129 5.16 7.57 12.48
N VAL A 130 4.50 8.40 13.28
CA VAL A 130 3.41 7.96 14.18
C VAL A 130 2.21 7.49 13.36
N MET A 131 1.83 8.25 12.32
CA MET A 131 0.73 7.85 11.43
C MET A 131 1.03 6.53 10.71
N PHE A 132 2.26 6.35 10.24
CA PHE A 132 2.68 5.10 9.59
C PHE A 132 2.69 3.94 10.58
N ALA A 133 3.17 4.15 11.80
CA ALA A 133 3.15 3.15 12.86
C ALA A 133 1.72 2.67 13.16
N ILE A 134 0.75 3.59 13.25
CA ILE A 134 -0.67 3.24 13.44
C ILE A 134 -1.17 2.35 12.30
N CYS A 135 -0.86 2.69 11.04
CA CYS A 135 -1.23 1.86 9.89
C CYS A 135 -0.60 0.46 9.94
N PHE A 136 0.69 0.35 10.30
CA PHE A 136 1.36 -0.94 10.44
C PHE A 136 0.79 -1.77 11.59
N ILE A 137 0.51 -1.16 12.73
CA ILE A 137 -0.13 -1.83 13.87
C ILE A 137 -1.51 -2.35 13.46
N ASN A 138 -2.32 -1.53 12.80
CA ASN A 138 -3.64 -1.93 12.31
C ASN A 138 -3.53 -3.09 11.32
N ALA A 139 -2.57 -3.06 10.39
CA ALA A 139 -2.33 -4.14 9.45
C ALA A 139 -1.94 -5.45 10.17
N ILE A 140 -1.04 -5.38 11.16
CA ILE A 140 -0.63 -6.54 11.96
C ILE A 140 -1.81 -7.13 12.73
N VAL A 141 -2.60 -6.28 13.40
CA VAL A 141 -3.80 -6.70 14.14
C VAL A 141 -4.83 -7.33 13.20
N ALA A 142 -5.07 -6.73 12.04
CA ALA A 142 -5.99 -7.27 11.06
C ALA A 142 -5.53 -8.64 10.52
N MET A 143 -4.24 -8.81 10.20
CA MET A 143 -3.70 -10.12 9.80
C MET A 143 -3.88 -11.16 10.91
N PHE A 144 -3.66 -10.77 12.17
CA PHE A 144 -3.84 -11.67 13.30
C PHE A 144 -5.31 -12.09 13.49
N ILE A 145 -6.24 -11.13 13.35
CA ILE A 145 -7.68 -11.39 13.39
C ILE A 145 -8.06 -12.34 12.24
N MET A 146 -7.65 -12.05 11.01
CA MET A 146 -7.98 -12.91 9.87
C MET A 146 -7.40 -14.31 10.03
N LYS A 147 -6.19 -14.46 10.60
CA LYS A 147 -5.62 -15.77 10.90
C LYS A 147 -6.50 -16.62 11.83
N ILE A 148 -7.23 -16.00 12.75
CA ILE A 148 -8.13 -16.70 13.68
C ILE A 148 -9.42 -17.15 12.99
N PHE A 149 -9.93 -16.33 12.05
CA PHE A 149 -11.23 -16.54 11.42
C PHE A 149 -11.18 -17.26 10.06
N SER A 150 -10.02 -17.26 9.42
CA SER A 150 -9.77 -17.94 8.14
C SER A 150 -9.36 -19.38 8.40
#